data_AF-A0A843B9U1-F1
#
_entry.id   AF-A0A843B9U1-F1
#
_cell.length_a   1.000
_cell.length_b   1.000
_cell.length_c   1.000
_cell.angle_alpha   90.00
_cell.angle_beta   90.00
_cell.angle_gamma   90.00
#
_symmetry.space_group_name_H-M   'P 1'
#
loop_
_entity.id
_entity.type
_entity.pdbx_description
1 polymer ?
#
loop_
_entity_poly.entity_id
_entity_poly.type
_entity_poly.pdbx_seq_one_letter_code
_entity_poly.pdbx_strand_id
1 'polypeptide(L)'
;MNRFKLSGRERNFFDFEAIFFKNQHTGYVRPAGKDLFQLVPNPLLTKGTSNNFYRLPSKTIAEIDPNASVKIIVGEKGFKRDSFFEDTTIVNTDRFEYRVEGIEEFEFKVGRPHIDMNDYLALVTDGWKYQDEDFFDLSLGLQLLSSPQIDYARSGGIGGKSFFLDKTSDEKGLRTELRSTLYRCLPWELHVKNPWSYFRAIETRNGVTDTLACYKSRNIAEVSYSILKPSTNVFNLQKTGIPPTVPTLLRNAIPPKKSIEYDTDVIEYVLKARLHQPSLDEEGEKVIKKLTVEINDKYGSELADMDIFFGEGDVRRTALSMCRLDFTSHFQSRDKMKKFIQLIKMTVEFSREVHEARKDSEGYYRDASIHWPSYAKIVFKQINDIFSNELRGTNLEELLEALGERASEKEIIKALELLKESGQIYYAKGAEDIRPT
;
A
#
# COMPACT_ATOMS: atom_id res chain seq x y z
N MET A 1 -25.55 8.04 12.97
CA MET A 1 -24.65 8.62 11.95
C MET A 1 -23.89 9.76 12.64
N ASN A 2 -22.83 9.43 13.38
CA ASN A 2 -22.10 10.40 14.18
C ASN A 2 -21.12 11.16 13.29
N ARG A 3 -21.48 12.40 12.97
CA ARG A 3 -20.60 13.37 12.33
C ARG A 3 -19.46 13.69 13.30
N PHE A 4 -18.23 13.65 12.78
CA PHE A 4 -17.03 14.22 13.41
C PHE A 4 -17.35 15.59 14.03
N LYS A 5 -17.38 15.66 15.36
CA LYS A 5 -17.04 16.86 16.11
C LYS A 5 -15.82 16.50 16.94
N LEU A 6 -14.63 16.73 16.38
CA LEU A 6 -13.42 16.83 17.18
C LEU A 6 -13.70 17.88 18.26
N SER A 7 -13.66 17.44 19.52
CA SER A 7 -13.90 18.30 20.66
C SER A 7 -12.80 19.36 20.72
N GLY A 8 -13.09 20.55 21.27
CA GLY A 8 -12.15 21.67 21.29
C GLY A 8 -10.82 21.39 21.99
N ARG A 9 -10.70 20.30 22.77
CA ARG A 9 -9.45 19.86 23.40
C ARG A 9 -8.56 19.03 22.45
N GLU A 10 -9.14 18.23 21.56
CA GLU A 10 -8.38 17.43 20.58
C GLU A 10 -7.83 18.29 19.43
N ARG A 11 -8.44 19.45 19.17
CA ARG A 11 -7.92 20.44 18.21
C ARG A 11 -6.63 21.13 18.68
N ASN A 12 -6.35 21.12 19.98
CA ASN A 12 -5.18 21.76 20.58
C ASN A 12 -4.00 20.80 20.79
N PHE A 13 -4.19 19.48 20.61
CA PHE A 13 -3.14 18.48 20.82
C PHE A 13 -2.28 18.22 19.59
N PHE A 14 -2.82 18.52 18.42
CA PHE A 14 -1.99 18.68 17.26
C PHE A 14 -1.41 20.09 17.31
N ASP A 15 -0.09 20.18 17.43
CA ASP A 15 0.62 21.19 16.65
C ASP A 15 0.47 20.83 15.16
N PHE A 16 -0.77 20.92 14.67
CA PHE A 16 -1.19 20.93 13.27
C PHE A 16 -0.51 22.08 12.52
N GLU A 17 0.21 22.97 13.21
CA GLU A 17 1.06 24.01 12.65
C GLU A 17 2.57 23.67 12.69
N ALA A 18 3.02 22.63 13.41
CA ALA A 18 4.44 22.22 13.45
C ALA A 18 4.77 21.12 12.43
N ILE A 19 3.81 20.26 12.08
CA ILE A 19 3.94 19.33 10.93
C ILE A 19 3.77 20.10 9.60
N PHE A 20 3.23 21.32 9.63
CA PHE A 20 2.75 22.06 8.47
C PHE A 20 3.51 23.37 8.29
N PHE A 21 3.68 23.79 7.04
CA PHE A 21 4.35 25.04 6.71
C PHE A 21 3.69 26.25 7.38
N LYS A 22 4.48 27.07 8.07
CA LYS A 22 4.08 28.45 8.44
C LYS A 22 4.18 29.43 7.28
N ASN A 23 4.70 29.00 6.12
CA ASN A 23 4.90 29.89 4.98
C ASN A 23 3.69 29.84 4.03
N GLN A 24 3.01 30.97 3.89
CA GLN A 24 1.71 31.09 3.23
C GLN A 24 1.77 30.77 1.72
N HIS A 25 2.95 30.75 1.10
CA HIS A 25 3.15 30.54 -0.33
C HIS A 25 4.01 29.31 -0.65
N THR A 26 4.08 28.34 0.26
CA THR A 26 4.80 27.08 0.06
C THR A 26 3.88 25.90 0.39
N GLY A 27 3.88 24.87 -0.45
CA GLY A 27 3.10 23.66 -0.21
C GLY A 27 2.91 22.84 -1.47
N TYR A 28 2.03 21.85 -1.40
CA TYR A 28 1.71 20.95 -2.49
C TYR A 28 0.55 21.51 -3.32
N VAL A 29 0.61 21.30 -4.63
CA VAL A 29 -0.40 21.85 -5.55
C VAL A 29 -1.68 21.02 -5.49
N ARG A 30 -2.79 21.69 -5.17
CA ARG A 30 -4.15 21.16 -5.28
C ARG A 30 -4.89 21.89 -6.39
N PRO A 31 -5.17 21.24 -7.53
CA PRO A 31 -5.92 21.86 -8.62
C PRO A 31 -7.32 22.32 -8.16
N ALA A 32 -7.70 23.54 -8.53
CA ALA A 32 -9.03 24.13 -8.28
C ALA A 32 -9.74 24.56 -9.58
N GLY A 33 -9.05 24.47 -10.71
CA GLY A 33 -9.52 24.84 -12.04
C GLY A 33 -8.43 24.57 -13.10
N LYS A 34 -8.61 25.09 -14.32
CA LYS A 34 -7.64 24.92 -15.42
C LYS A 34 -6.32 25.66 -15.17
N ASP A 35 -6.43 26.88 -14.66
CA ASP A 35 -5.35 27.83 -14.39
C ASP A 35 -5.30 28.27 -12.92
N LEU A 36 -6.17 27.72 -12.07
CA LEU A 36 -6.35 28.08 -10.67
C LEU A 36 -6.05 26.89 -9.75
N PHE A 37 -5.22 27.08 -8.73
CA PHE A 37 -4.90 26.05 -7.75
C PHE A 37 -4.78 26.63 -6.33
N GLN A 38 -4.74 25.75 -5.34
CA GLN A 38 -4.44 26.06 -3.95
C GLN A 38 -3.15 25.34 -3.55
N LEU A 39 -2.46 25.89 -2.55
CA LEU A 39 -1.40 25.18 -1.86
C LEU A 39 -1.98 24.49 -0.63
N VAL A 40 -1.68 23.20 -0.48
CA VAL A 40 -1.95 22.46 0.74
C VAL A 40 -0.64 22.16 1.46
N PRO A 41 -0.52 22.47 2.76
CA PRO A 41 0.74 22.26 3.46
C PRO A 41 1.07 20.77 3.70
N ASN A 42 0.06 19.88 3.69
CA ASN A 42 0.25 18.43 3.60
C ASN A 42 -0.76 17.86 2.59
N PRO A 43 -0.29 17.08 1.62
CA PRO A 43 -1.15 16.53 0.57
C PRO A 43 -2.05 15.39 1.06
N LEU A 44 -1.68 14.73 2.16
CA LEU A 44 -2.41 13.62 2.75
C LEU A 44 -3.68 14.08 3.49
N LEU A 45 -3.84 15.38 3.73
CA LEU A 45 -4.98 15.91 4.48
C LEU A 45 -6.08 16.48 3.60
N THR A 46 -7.32 16.09 3.92
CA THR A 46 -8.52 16.53 3.23
C THR A 46 -8.99 17.93 3.66
N LYS A 47 -8.59 18.37 4.87
CA LYS A 47 -8.94 19.66 5.46
C LYS A 47 -7.68 20.47 5.77
N GLY A 48 -7.72 21.77 5.47
CA GLY A 48 -6.57 22.67 5.61
C GLY A 48 -6.29 23.54 4.39
N THR A 49 -7.20 23.62 3.42
CA THR A 49 -7.04 24.54 2.29
C THR A 49 -7.17 25.98 2.79
N SER A 50 -6.09 26.74 2.69
CA SER A 50 -6.14 28.18 2.93
C SER A 50 -7.13 28.86 1.97
N ASN A 51 -7.66 30.02 2.35
CA ASN A 51 -8.47 30.85 1.44
C ASN A 51 -7.64 31.51 0.33
N ASN A 52 -6.35 31.15 0.20
CA ASN A 52 -5.46 31.64 -0.85
C ASN A 52 -5.53 30.70 -2.06
N PHE A 53 -5.72 31.31 -3.22
CA PHE A 53 -5.71 30.67 -4.52
C PHE A 53 -4.64 31.32 -5.38
N TYR A 54 -4.09 30.57 -6.33
CA TYR A 54 -2.98 30.98 -7.17
C TYR A 54 -3.39 30.78 -8.63
N ARG A 55 -3.24 31.82 -9.44
CA ARG A 55 -3.61 31.81 -10.86
C ARG A 55 -2.37 31.90 -11.74
N LEU A 56 -2.20 30.91 -12.62
CA LEU A 56 -1.11 30.88 -13.59
C LEU A 56 -1.34 31.92 -14.72
N PRO A 57 -0.32 32.67 -15.14
CA PRO A 57 -0.45 33.69 -16.18
C PRO A 57 -0.58 33.09 -17.59
N SER A 58 0.08 31.96 -17.84
CA SER A 58 0.02 31.25 -19.13
C SER A 58 0.62 29.85 -18.99
N LYS A 59 -0.21 28.86 -18.60
CA LYS A 59 0.03 27.40 -18.62
C LYS A 59 -1.16 26.66 -18.00
N THR A 60 -1.25 25.36 -18.24
CA THR A 60 -2.21 24.47 -17.58
C THR A 60 -1.55 23.90 -16.32
N ILE A 61 -2.27 23.82 -15.19
CA ILE A 61 -1.75 23.23 -13.93
C ILE A 61 -1.18 21.82 -14.11
N ALA A 62 -1.62 21.10 -15.15
CA ALA A 62 -1.17 19.76 -15.51
C ALA A 62 0.36 19.63 -15.74
N GLU A 63 1.10 20.73 -15.90
CA GLU A 63 2.56 20.70 -16.04
C GLU A 63 3.32 20.73 -14.70
N ILE A 64 2.64 21.00 -13.59
CA ILE A 64 3.26 20.94 -12.27
C ILE A 64 3.13 19.50 -11.78
N ASP A 65 4.25 18.89 -11.37
CA ASP A 65 4.23 17.57 -10.76
C ASP A 65 3.28 17.60 -9.56
N PRO A 66 2.18 16.83 -9.58
CA PRO A 66 1.24 16.81 -8.47
C PRO A 66 1.94 16.40 -7.18
N ASN A 67 3.02 15.62 -7.24
CA ASN A 67 3.74 15.09 -6.09
C ASN A 67 4.78 16.03 -5.49
N ALA A 68 5.17 17.09 -6.20
CA ALA A 68 6.19 18.02 -5.76
C ALA A 68 5.61 19.13 -4.85
N SER A 69 6.32 19.43 -3.77
CA SER A 69 6.10 20.67 -3.04
C SER A 69 6.74 21.84 -3.78
N VAL A 70 6.02 22.95 -3.86
CA VAL A 70 6.44 24.13 -4.59
C VAL A 70 6.43 25.35 -3.68
N LYS A 71 7.29 26.30 -4.00
CA LYS A 71 7.25 27.67 -3.48
C LYS A 71 6.80 28.59 -4.60
N ILE A 72 5.72 29.32 -4.33
CA ILE A 72 5.13 30.24 -5.30
C ILE A 72 5.68 31.64 -5.08
N ILE A 73 6.25 32.20 -6.14
CA ILE A 73 6.55 33.64 -6.21
C ILE A 73 5.26 34.33 -6.60
N VAL A 74 4.68 35.05 -5.65
CA VAL A 74 3.40 35.73 -5.82
C VAL A 74 3.59 37.17 -6.30
N GLY A 75 2.80 37.55 -7.29
CA GLY A 75 2.60 38.93 -7.70
C GLY A 75 1.41 39.56 -6.98
N GLU A 76 0.67 40.39 -7.69
CA GLU A 76 -0.48 41.12 -7.14
C GLU A 76 -1.52 40.20 -6.48
N LYS A 77 -1.95 40.62 -5.28
CA LYS A 77 -3.02 40.00 -4.51
C LYS A 77 -4.35 40.61 -4.91
N GLY A 78 -5.19 39.81 -5.53
CA GLY A 78 -6.60 40.09 -5.77
C GLY A 78 -7.50 39.57 -4.64
N PHE A 79 -8.67 40.16 -4.53
CA PHE A 79 -9.73 39.72 -3.63
C PHE A 79 -10.98 39.42 -4.44
N LYS A 80 -11.57 38.24 -4.24
CA LYS A 80 -12.86 37.88 -4.82
C LYS A 80 -13.83 37.45 -3.75
N ARG A 81 -15.07 37.93 -3.90
CA ARG A 81 -16.23 37.41 -3.17
C ARG A 81 -16.99 36.50 -4.10
N ASP A 82 -17.16 35.24 -3.69
CA ASP A 82 -18.08 34.34 -4.37
C ASP A 82 -19.45 34.46 -3.68
N SER A 83 -20.46 34.91 -4.43
CA SER A 83 -21.86 34.92 -3.99
C SER A 83 -22.51 33.56 -4.29
N PHE A 84 -23.45 33.14 -3.43
CA PHE A 84 -24.20 31.89 -3.65
C PHE A 84 -25.13 31.94 -4.87
N PHE A 85 -25.54 33.15 -5.26
CA PHE A 85 -26.46 33.41 -6.37
C PHE A 85 -25.92 34.62 -7.15
N GLU A 86 -26.07 34.61 -8.47
CA GLU A 86 -25.98 35.84 -9.27
C GLU A 86 -26.97 36.85 -8.68
N ASP A 87 -26.52 38.09 -8.46
CA ASP A 87 -27.30 39.22 -7.94
C ASP A 87 -27.75 39.19 -6.45
N THR A 88 -26.97 38.58 -5.55
CA THR A 88 -27.20 38.74 -4.09
C THR A 88 -25.95 39.18 -3.32
N THR A 89 -26.15 39.96 -2.24
CA THR A 89 -25.09 40.40 -1.30
C THR A 89 -24.72 39.35 -0.24
N ILE A 90 -25.29 38.14 -0.33
CA ILE A 90 -25.05 37.07 0.64
C ILE A 90 -23.74 36.36 0.25
N VAL A 91 -22.69 36.67 0.99
CA VAL A 91 -21.31 36.20 0.77
C VAL A 91 -21.15 34.78 1.31
N ASN A 92 -20.63 33.84 0.50
CA ASN A 92 -20.33 32.47 0.93
C ASN A 92 -19.00 32.39 1.69
N THR A 93 -17.94 32.87 1.05
CA THR A 93 -16.58 32.87 1.59
C THR A 93 -15.71 33.90 0.87
N ASP A 94 -14.89 34.62 1.62
CA ASP A 94 -13.86 35.49 1.07
C ASP A 94 -12.67 34.65 0.57
N ARG A 95 -12.26 34.83 -0.69
CA ARG A 95 -11.06 34.20 -1.25
C ARG A 95 -10.06 35.24 -1.73
N PHE A 96 -8.77 34.97 -1.45
CA PHE A 96 -7.66 35.75 -1.96
C PHE A 96 -7.10 35.04 -3.19
N GLU A 97 -7.03 35.71 -4.34
CA GLU A 97 -6.40 35.17 -5.55
C GLU A 97 -5.07 35.90 -5.79
N TYR A 98 -3.96 35.17 -5.84
CA TYR A 98 -2.64 35.69 -6.17
C TYR A 98 -2.31 35.37 -7.62
N ARG A 99 -1.78 36.34 -8.36
CA ARG A 99 -1.15 36.06 -9.66
C ARG A 99 0.19 35.36 -9.43
N VAL A 100 0.45 34.26 -10.11
CA VAL A 100 1.74 33.56 -10.05
C VAL A 100 2.73 34.25 -10.97
N GLU A 101 3.88 34.66 -10.43
CA GLU A 101 4.99 35.22 -11.21
C GLU A 101 6.09 34.18 -11.46
N GLY A 102 6.22 33.20 -10.56
CA GLY A 102 7.18 32.11 -10.69
C GLY A 102 6.84 30.94 -9.77
N ILE A 103 7.37 29.77 -10.12
CA ILE A 103 7.25 28.54 -9.33
C ILE A 103 8.65 27.98 -9.16
N GLU A 104 9.05 27.82 -7.91
CA GLU A 104 10.30 27.17 -7.53
C GLU A 104 9.96 25.80 -6.93
N GLU A 105 10.73 24.78 -7.31
CA GLU A 105 10.67 23.50 -6.59
C GLU A 105 11.19 23.72 -5.17
N PHE A 106 10.48 23.17 -4.20
CA PHE A 106 10.82 23.32 -2.79
C PHE A 106 10.93 21.94 -2.18
N GLU A 107 12.10 21.59 -1.67
CA GLU A 107 12.30 20.33 -0.97
C GLU A 107 11.87 20.46 0.50
N PHE A 108 10.82 19.74 0.89
CA PHE A 108 10.41 19.68 2.29
C PHE A 108 11.29 18.73 3.08
N LYS A 109 12.05 19.27 4.04
CA LYS A 109 12.75 18.46 5.03
C LYS A 109 11.77 18.00 6.10
N VAL A 110 11.24 16.80 5.91
CA VAL A 110 10.42 16.11 6.93
C VAL A 110 11.27 15.90 8.18
N GLY A 111 10.87 16.51 9.30
CA GLY A 111 11.49 16.24 10.59
C GLY A 111 11.22 14.80 11.04
N ARG A 112 12.10 14.23 11.86
CA ARG A 112 11.85 12.92 12.48
C ARG A 112 10.60 12.95 13.37
N PRO A 113 9.88 11.83 13.53
CA PRO A 113 8.81 11.71 14.52
C PRO A 113 9.32 11.89 15.95
N HIS A 114 8.41 12.19 16.88
CA HIS A 114 8.76 12.31 18.29
C HIS A 114 9.17 10.98 18.93
N ILE A 115 8.56 9.88 18.49
CA ILE A 115 8.89 8.52 18.94
C ILE A 115 9.85 7.84 17.95
N ASP A 116 10.62 6.87 18.43
CA ASP A 116 11.49 6.08 17.58
C ASP A 116 10.76 4.89 16.91
N MET A 117 11.48 4.14 16.07
CA MET A 117 10.93 2.98 15.38
C MET A 117 10.38 1.92 16.34
N ASN A 118 11.10 1.61 17.42
CA ASN A 118 10.71 0.52 18.31
C ASN A 118 9.46 0.91 19.10
N ASP A 119 9.39 2.17 19.55
CA ASP A 119 8.20 2.73 20.20
C ASP A 119 7.00 2.71 19.23
N TYR A 120 7.20 3.14 17.98
CA TYR A 120 6.15 3.08 16.96
C TYR A 120 5.62 1.65 16.75
N LEU A 121 6.52 0.67 16.59
CA LEU A 121 6.18 -0.73 16.40
C LEU A 121 5.40 -1.32 17.59
N ALA A 122 5.79 -0.95 18.81
CA ALA A 122 5.07 -1.35 20.02
C ALA A 122 3.68 -0.72 20.10
N LEU A 123 3.55 0.57 19.77
CA LEU A 123 2.28 1.30 19.88
C LEU A 123 1.27 0.92 18.79
N VAL A 124 1.70 0.60 17.56
CA VAL A 124 0.75 0.15 16.50
C VAL A 124 0.01 -1.13 16.87
N THR A 125 0.60 -1.96 17.73
CA THR A 125 0.03 -3.21 18.22
C THR A 125 -0.36 -3.14 19.69
N ASP A 126 -0.49 -1.94 20.27
CA ASP A 126 -0.80 -1.80 21.68
C ASP A 126 -2.06 -2.60 22.08
N GLY A 127 -1.94 -3.27 23.23
CA GLY A 127 -2.92 -4.19 23.78
C GLY A 127 -3.03 -5.57 23.14
N TRP A 128 -2.38 -5.81 22.00
CA TRP A 128 -2.21 -7.17 21.49
C TRP A 128 -1.15 -7.88 22.32
N LYS A 129 -1.44 -9.12 22.73
CA LYS A 129 -0.45 -9.95 23.45
C LYS A 129 0.31 -10.83 22.47
N TYR A 130 1.58 -11.12 22.76
CA TYR A 130 2.46 -11.99 21.94
C TYR A 130 2.62 -11.47 20.50
N GLN A 131 2.52 -10.16 20.34
CA GLN A 131 2.51 -9.50 19.03
C GLN A 131 3.91 -9.58 18.37
N ASP A 132 4.96 -9.48 19.17
CA ASP A 132 6.36 -9.56 18.78
C ASP A 132 6.76 -10.99 18.38
N GLU A 133 6.19 -12.00 19.04
CA GLU A 133 6.42 -13.41 18.69
C GLU A 133 6.01 -13.75 17.25
N ASP A 134 5.02 -13.04 16.70
CA ASP A 134 4.49 -13.24 15.35
C ASP A 134 5.03 -12.21 14.32
N PHE A 135 5.93 -11.30 14.74
CA PHE A 135 6.31 -10.11 13.94
C PHE A 135 5.08 -9.28 13.51
N PHE A 136 4.03 -9.30 14.34
CA PHE A 136 2.79 -8.62 14.04
C PHE A 136 3.00 -7.11 13.99
N ASP A 137 3.75 -6.54 14.94
CA ASP A 137 4.21 -5.15 14.93
C ASP A 137 4.84 -4.73 13.61
N LEU A 138 5.83 -5.47 13.14
CA LEU A 138 6.55 -5.15 11.92
C LEU A 138 5.60 -5.21 10.73
N SER A 139 4.81 -6.28 10.62
CA SER A 139 3.90 -6.46 9.49
C SER A 139 2.85 -5.34 9.42
N LEU A 140 2.29 -4.96 10.57
CA LEU A 140 1.29 -3.92 10.69
C LEU A 140 1.92 -2.54 10.45
N GLY A 141 3.07 -2.29 11.08
CA GLY A 141 3.85 -1.06 10.92
C GLY A 141 4.16 -0.77 9.45
N LEU A 142 4.64 -1.75 8.68
CA LEU A 142 4.95 -1.58 7.26
C LEU A 142 3.71 -1.31 6.40
N GLN A 143 2.59 -1.98 6.68
CA GLN A 143 1.32 -1.72 5.97
C GLN A 143 0.80 -0.30 6.20
N LEU A 144 0.98 0.23 7.42
CA LEU A 144 0.55 1.58 7.77
C LEU A 144 1.42 2.67 7.14
N LEU A 145 2.75 2.46 7.05
CA LEU A 145 3.69 3.43 6.47
C LEU A 145 3.63 3.53 4.94
N SER A 146 3.11 2.52 4.25
CA SER A 146 3.05 2.47 2.78
C SER A 146 4.46 2.51 2.16
N SER A 147 4.56 2.62 0.84
CA SER A 147 5.80 2.89 0.12
C SER A 147 5.60 4.02 -0.88
N PRO A 148 6.64 4.81 -1.17
CA PRO A 148 6.57 5.79 -2.25
C PRO A 148 6.38 5.09 -3.60
N GLN A 149 6.04 5.89 -4.60
CA GLN A 149 6.00 5.46 -5.99
C GLN A 149 7.42 5.14 -6.48
N ILE A 150 7.58 3.99 -7.13
CA ILE A 150 8.86 3.45 -7.60
C ILE A 150 9.10 3.77 -9.06
N ASP A 151 8.05 3.63 -9.86
CA ASP A 151 8.06 3.85 -11.30
C ASP A 151 6.83 4.66 -11.68
N TYR A 152 6.90 5.39 -12.79
CA TYR A 152 5.77 6.16 -13.31
C TYR A 152 4.62 5.28 -13.81
N ALA A 153 4.82 3.96 -13.94
CA ALA A 153 3.84 3.06 -14.53
C ALA A 153 2.77 2.63 -13.52
N ARG A 154 3.08 2.60 -12.22
CA ARG A 154 2.22 2.08 -11.14
C ARG A 154 2.25 2.96 -9.90
N SER A 155 1.15 2.99 -9.16
CA SER A 155 1.11 3.61 -7.82
C SER A 155 2.11 2.94 -6.87
N GLY A 156 2.62 3.70 -5.90
CA GLY A 156 3.27 3.16 -4.71
C GLY A 156 2.29 2.43 -3.78
N GLY A 157 2.75 2.07 -2.59
CA GLY A 157 1.95 1.43 -1.55
C GLY A 157 2.33 0.01 -1.23
N ILE A 158 1.80 -0.52 -0.12
CA ILE A 158 2.09 -1.85 0.41
C ILE A 158 0.84 -2.70 0.44
N GLY A 159 0.97 -3.94 -0.03
CA GLY A 159 -0.08 -4.95 0.01
C GLY A 159 0.09 -5.90 1.17
N GLY A 160 -0.82 -5.85 2.14
CA GLY A 160 -0.89 -6.79 3.25
C GLY A 160 -1.70 -8.03 2.90
N LYS A 161 -1.29 -9.18 3.44
CA LYS A 161 -2.12 -10.40 3.44
C LYS A 161 -2.09 -11.05 4.80
N SER A 162 -3.26 -11.09 5.44
CA SER A 162 -3.40 -11.55 6.81
C SER A 162 -3.84 -13.01 6.87
N PHE A 163 -3.17 -13.77 7.73
CA PHE A 163 -3.40 -15.19 7.96
C PHE A 163 -3.70 -15.43 9.44
N PHE A 164 -4.79 -16.13 9.71
CA PHE A 164 -5.26 -16.43 11.06
C PHE A 164 -5.08 -17.95 11.29
N LEU A 165 -4.31 -18.35 12.31
CA LEU A 165 -4.18 -19.76 12.71
C LEU A 165 -4.77 -20.04 14.09
N ASP A 166 -5.25 -19.01 14.77
CA ASP A 166 -5.68 -19.13 16.15
C ASP A 166 -6.71 -20.26 16.35
N LYS A 167 -6.35 -21.24 17.17
CA LYS A 167 -7.19 -22.38 17.57
C LYS A 167 -8.17 -22.01 18.69
N THR A 168 -8.04 -20.82 19.27
CA THR A 168 -8.70 -20.41 20.52
C THR A 168 -9.64 -19.22 20.36
N SER A 169 -9.38 -18.29 19.43
CA SER A 169 -10.26 -17.14 19.18
C SER A 169 -11.22 -17.35 18.01
N ASP A 170 -12.36 -16.65 18.06
CA ASP A 170 -13.27 -16.50 16.93
C ASP A 170 -12.56 -15.72 15.80
N GLU A 171 -12.33 -16.38 14.66
CA GLU A 171 -11.70 -15.79 13.47
C GLU A 171 -12.40 -14.49 13.04
N LYS A 172 -13.74 -14.42 13.17
CA LYS A 172 -14.50 -13.22 12.86
C LYS A 172 -14.17 -12.07 13.82
N GLY A 173 -13.98 -12.38 15.09
CA GLY A 173 -13.50 -11.46 16.11
C GLY A 173 -12.10 -10.94 15.77
N LEU A 174 -11.15 -11.84 15.49
CA LEU A 174 -9.78 -11.46 15.11
C LEU A 174 -9.74 -10.56 13.88
N ARG A 175 -10.49 -10.88 12.83
CA ARG A 175 -10.61 -10.03 11.64
C ARG A 175 -11.18 -8.66 11.95
N THR A 176 -12.20 -8.60 12.80
CA THR A 176 -12.83 -7.34 13.21
C THR A 176 -11.84 -6.46 13.97
N GLU A 177 -11.09 -7.06 14.90
CA GLU A 177 -10.08 -6.35 15.71
C GLU A 177 -8.86 -5.93 14.90
N LEU A 178 -8.36 -6.77 13.99
CA LEU A 178 -7.28 -6.39 13.08
C LEU A 178 -7.71 -5.20 12.20
N ARG A 179 -8.92 -5.25 11.64
CA ARG A 179 -9.47 -4.13 10.86
C ARG A 179 -9.61 -2.87 11.71
N SER A 180 -10.09 -3.01 12.94
CA SER A 180 -10.21 -1.89 13.88
C SER A 180 -8.83 -1.28 14.20
N THR A 181 -7.82 -2.12 14.42
CA THR A 181 -6.44 -1.70 14.68
C THR A 181 -5.87 -0.94 13.49
N LEU A 182 -6.00 -1.47 12.27
CA LEU A 182 -5.57 -0.80 11.03
C LEU A 182 -6.19 0.60 10.87
N TYR A 183 -7.50 0.74 11.11
CA TYR A 183 -8.18 2.03 10.98
C TYR A 183 -7.96 2.97 12.16
N ARG A 184 -7.56 2.46 13.33
CA ARG A 184 -7.21 3.30 14.47
C ARG A 184 -5.84 3.93 14.32
N CYS A 185 -4.88 3.20 13.77
CA CYS A 185 -3.53 3.70 13.57
C CYS A 185 -3.38 4.62 12.35
N LEU A 186 -4.47 4.89 11.62
CA LEU A 186 -4.48 5.76 10.45
C LEU A 186 -5.36 7.00 10.68
N PRO A 187 -4.92 8.18 10.23
CA PRO A 187 -5.81 9.33 10.13
C PRO A 187 -6.94 9.04 9.13
N TRP A 188 -8.13 9.57 9.43
CA TRP A 188 -9.35 9.33 8.67
C TRP A 188 -9.20 9.64 7.17
N GLU A 189 -8.37 10.63 6.85
CA GLU A 189 -8.06 11.07 5.49
C GLU A 189 -7.46 9.97 4.62
N LEU A 190 -6.74 9.01 5.21
CA LEU A 190 -6.17 7.86 4.50
C LEU A 190 -7.17 6.73 4.28
N HIS A 191 -8.31 6.73 4.99
CA HIS A 191 -9.40 5.76 4.78
C HIS A 191 -10.24 6.09 3.55
N VAL A 192 -10.20 7.35 3.11
CA VAL A 192 -10.98 7.87 1.99
C VAL A 192 -10.06 8.02 0.79
N LYS A 193 -10.53 7.55 -0.38
CA LYS A 193 -9.80 7.71 -1.64
C LYS A 193 -9.49 9.20 -1.88
N ASN A 194 -8.21 9.54 -1.99
CA ASN A 194 -7.75 10.85 -2.42
C ASN A 194 -6.57 10.70 -3.40
N PRO A 195 -6.17 11.76 -4.13
CA PRO A 195 -5.14 11.65 -5.17
C PRO A 195 -3.75 11.23 -4.68
N TRP A 196 -3.50 11.28 -3.37
CA TRP A 196 -2.19 11.02 -2.80
C TRP A 196 -2.12 9.65 -2.15
N SER A 197 -3.17 9.29 -1.42
CA SER A 197 -3.17 8.01 -0.74
C SER A 197 -4.54 7.41 -0.56
N TYR A 198 -4.53 6.09 -0.49
CA TYR A 198 -5.69 5.29 -0.14
C TYR A 198 -5.27 4.04 0.63
N PHE A 199 -5.92 3.80 1.77
CA PHE A 199 -5.82 2.56 2.51
C PHE A 199 -7.16 1.80 2.50
N ARG A 200 -7.12 0.49 2.27
CA ARG A 200 -8.32 -0.37 2.35
C ARG A 200 -8.05 -1.71 3.01
N ALA A 201 -8.84 -2.05 4.04
CA ALA A 201 -9.00 -3.43 4.47
C ALA A 201 -9.97 -4.16 3.52
N ILE A 202 -9.52 -5.26 2.92
CA ILE A 202 -10.23 -6.01 1.87
C ILE A 202 -10.73 -7.33 2.45
N GLU A 203 -12.05 -7.47 2.49
CA GLU A 203 -12.75 -8.70 2.92
C GLU A 203 -13.52 -9.37 1.78
N THR A 204 -13.68 -8.70 0.64
CA THR A 204 -14.53 -9.16 -0.47
C THR A 204 -13.81 -9.08 -1.80
N ARG A 205 -14.23 -9.90 -2.77
CA ARG A 205 -13.71 -9.90 -4.15
C ARG A 205 -13.90 -8.53 -4.83
N ASN A 206 -15.04 -7.86 -4.65
CA ASN A 206 -15.24 -6.52 -5.20
C ASN A 206 -14.23 -5.52 -4.62
N GLY A 207 -13.89 -5.66 -3.33
CA GLY A 207 -12.87 -4.84 -2.70
C GLY A 207 -11.48 -5.01 -3.34
N VAL A 208 -11.16 -6.22 -3.78
CA VAL A 208 -9.95 -6.52 -4.56
C VAL A 208 -9.99 -5.78 -5.90
N THR A 209 -11.05 -5.97 -6.70
CA THR A 209 -11.19 -5.37 -8.03
C THR A 209 -11.12 -3.85 -7.99
N ASP A 210 -11.81 -3.21 -7.05
CA ASP A 210 -11.76 -1.77 -6.86
C ASP A 210 -10.34 -1.26 -6.53
N THR A 211 -9.61 -2.02 -5.72
CA THR A 211 -8.26 -1.64 -5.28
C THR A 211 -7.27 -1.79 -6.43
N LEU A 212 -7.40 -2.84 -7.25
CA LEU A 212 -6.67 -2.99 -8.51
C LEU A 212 -6.91 -1.82 -9.45
N ALA A 213 -8.18 -1.43 -9.63
CA ALA A 213 -8.53 -0.31 -10.49
C ALA A 213 -7.86 0.98 -10.01
N CYS A 214 -7.91 1.26 -8.70
CA CYS A 214 -7.21 2.39 -8.09
C CYS A 214 -5.70 2.35 -8.34
N TYR A 215 -5.06 1.23 -8.00
CA TYR A 215 -3.61 1.01 -8.13
C TYR A 215 -3.12 1.16 -9.59
N LYS A 216 -3.95 0.81 -10.58
CA LYS A 216 -3.62 0.96 -12.01
C LYS A 216 -3.97 2.32 -12.58
N SER A 217 -5.00 2.98 -12.06
CA SER A 217 -5.55 4.22 -12.63
C SER A 217 -4.56 5.38 -12.65
N ARG A 218 -3.46 5.31 -11.88
CA ARG A 218 -2.45 6.38 -11.70
C ARG A 218 -2.98 7.69 -11.10
N ASN A 219 -4.28 7.75 -10.79
CA ASN A 219 -4.91 8.91 -10.17
C ASN A 219 -4.60 9.01 -8.66
N ILE A 220 -3.99 7.97 -8.08
CA ILE A 220 -3.63 7.89 -6.67
C ILE A 220 -2.14 7.56 -6.59
N ALA A 221 -1.34 8.39 -5.92
CA ALA A 221 0.10 8.18 -5.81
C ALA A 221 0.44 6.89 -5.03
N GLU A 222 -0.21 6.64 -3.89
CA GLU A 222 0.03 5.45 -3.07
C GLU A 222 -1.25 4.69 -2.70
N VAL A 223 -1.31 3.40 -3.01
CA VAL A 223 -2.44 2.52 -2.66
C VAL A 223 -1.94 1.40 -1.77
N SER A 224 -2.23 1.51 -0.47
CA SER A 224 -1.98 0.44 0.49
C SER A 224 -3.25 -0.32 0.83
N TYR A 225 -3.14 -1.59 1.14
CA TYR A 225 -4.31 -2.40 1.45
C TYR A 225 -3.93 -3.59 2.32
N SER A 226 -4.91 -4.22 2.97
CA SER A 226 -4.71 -5.47 3.70
C SER A 226 -5.82 -6.45 3.36
N ILE A 227 -5.48 -7.60 2.77
CA ILE A 227 -6.42 -8.67 2.48
C ILE A 227 -6.61 -9.50 3.75
N LEU A 228 -7.82 -9.48 4.30
CA LEU A 228 -8.19 -10.22 5.51
C LEU A 228 -8.74 -11.59 5.10
N LYS A 229 -7.86 -12.54 4.72
CA LYS A 229 -8.28 -13.88 4.27
C LYS A 229 -8.75 -14.72 5.47
N PRO A 230 -9.89 -15.41 5.37
CA PRO A 230 -10.26 -16.43 6.35
C PRO A 230 -9.19 -17.52 6.49
N SER A 231 -9.08 -18.11 7.68
CA SER A 231 -8.15 -19.23 7.92
C SER A 231 -8.45 -20.37 6.96
N THR A 232 -9.72 -20.68 6.68
CA THR A 232 -10.13 -21.75 5.77
C THR A 232 -9.57 -21.59 4.34
N ASN A 233 -9.18 -20.39 3.93
CA ASN A 233 -8.75 -20.06 2.58
C ASN A 233 -7.25 -19.71 2.46
N VAL A 234 -6.42 -20.13 3.42
CA VAL A 234 -4.96 -19.87 3.42
C VAL A 234 -4.29 -20.32 2.11
N PHE A 235 -4.57 -21.53 1.65
CA PHE A 235 -3.97 -22.12 0.43
C PHE A 235 -4.76 -21.87 -0.86
N ASN A 236 -5.82 -21.07 -0.80
CA ASN A 236 -6.62 -20.81 -1.99
C ASN A 236 -5.87 -19.83 -2.90
N LEU A 237 -5.29 -20.39 -3.97
CA LEU A 237 -4.57 -19.68 -5.05
C LEU A 237 -5.49 -18.80 -5.93
N GLN A 238 -6.81 -18.74 -5.66
CA GLN A 238 -7.74 -17.95 -6.47
C GLN A 238 -7.61 -16.43 -6.34
N LYS A 239 -7.44 -15.81 -7.51
CA LYS A 239 -8.05 -14.56 -8.02
C LYS A 239 -7.99 -13.33 -7.11
N THR A 240 -6.82 -12.97 -6.59
CA THR A 240 -6.66 -11.60 -6.06
C THR A 240 -5.99 -10.64 -7.01
N GLY A 241 -5.13 -11.02 -7.97
CA GLY A 241 -4.60 -10.06 -8.95
C GLY A 241 -3.66 -8.97 -8.39
N ILE A 242 -3.76 -8.67 -7.09
CA ILE A 242 -2.99 -7.63 -6.41
C ILE A 242 -1.77 -8.29 -5.76
N PRO A 243 -0.56 -7.75 -5.96
CA PRO A 243 0.66 -8.31 -5.39
C PRO A 243 0.76 -8.01 -3.89
N PRO A 244 0.61 -9.02 -3.00
CA PRO A 244 0.89 -8.82 -1.58
C PRO A 244 2.41 -8.67 -1.39
N THR A 245 2.82 -7.69 -0.60
CA THR A 245 4.21 -7.38 -0.30
C THR A 245 4.57 -7.68 1.16
N VAL A 246 3.60 -7.75 2.08
CA VAL A 246 3.86 -8.00 3.52
C VAL A 246 2.87 -9.02 4.07
N PRO A 247 3.31 -10.22 4.51
CA PRO A 247 2.46 -11.14 5.24
C PRO A 247 2.20 -10.64 6.67
N THR A 248 0.98 -10.87 7.17
CA THR A 248 0.59 -10.61 8.56
C THR A 248 0.13 -11.92 9.17
N LEU A 249 0.86 -12.40 10.16
CA LEU A 249 0.56 -13.64 10.85
C LEU A 249 -0.10 -13.32 12.19
N LEU A 250 -1.21 -14.00 12.46
CA LEU A 250 -1.88 -13.98 13.76
C LEU A 250 -2.00 -15.43 14.23
N ARG A 251 -0.90 -15.94 14.81
CA ARG A 251 -0.77 -17.31 15.32
C ARG A 251 -0.93 -17.34 16.84
N ASN A 252 -0.09 -16.58 17.53
CA ASN A 252 -0.08 -16.42 18.98
C ASN A 252 -0.68 -15.07 19.40
N ALA A 253 -0.75 -14.10 18.49
CA ALA A 253 -1.25 -12.76 18.77
C ALA A 253 -2.70 -12.77 19.27
N ILE A 254 -2.94 -12.24 20.47
CA ILE A 254 -4.28 -12.18 21.08
C ILE A 254 -4.79 -10.74 21.06
N PRO A 255 -6.02 -10.49 20.56
CA PRO A 255 -6.58 -9.15 20.49
C PRO A 255 -6.85 -8.57 21.89
N PRO A 256 -6.87 -7.23 22.01
CA PRO A 256 -7.16 -6.58 23.28
C PRO A 256 -8.60 -6.86 23.73
N LYS A 257 -8.82 -6.95 25.05
CA LYS A 257 -10.16 -7.18 25.63
C LYS A 257 -11.11 -5.98 25.53
N LYS A 258 -10.56 -4.78 25.28
CA LYS A 258 -11.30 -3.53 25.16
C LYS A 258 -10.71 -2.75 23.99
N SER A 259 -11.56 -1.98 23.31
CA SER A 259 -11.11 -1.02 22.31
C SER A 259 -10.20 0.01 22.97
N ILE A 260 -8.98 0.13 22.46
CA ILE A 260 -7.98 1.13 22.87
C ILE A 260 -8.20 2.39 22.03
N GLU A 261 -8.00 3.55 22.64
CA GLU A 261 -8.12 4.86 22.00
C GLU A 261 -7.03 5.09 20.94
N TYR A 262 -7.22 6.12 20.11
CA TYR A 262 -6.27 6.53 19.09
C TYR A 262 -4.94 6.95 19.72
N ASP A 263 -3.83 6.48 19.16
CA ASP A 263 -2.50 6.90 19.57
C ASP A 263 -2.00 8.03 18.65
N THR A 264 -1.78 9.20 19.23
CA THR A 264 -1.37 10.40 18.48
C THR A 264 0.05 10.30 17.95
N ASP A 265 0.94 9.64 18.68
CA ASP A 265 2.34 9.51 18.30
C ASP A 265 2.46 8.55 17.11
N VAL A 266 1.65 7.49 17.08
CA VAL A 266 1.51 6.60 15.92
C VAL A 266 1.01 7.36 14.69
N ILE A 267 -0.05 8.17 14.83
CA ILE A 267 -0.62 8.93 13.71
C ILE A 267 0.41 9.91 13.15
N GLU A 268 1.12 10.63 14.02
CA GLU A 268 2.19 11.54 13.59
C GLU A 268 3.30 10.80 12.86
N TYR A 269 3.75 9.65 13.40
CA TYR A 269 4.78 8.83 12.79
C TYR A 269 4.39 8.43 11.36
N VAL A 270 3.17 7.92 11.19
CA VAL A 270 2.64 7.53 9.87
C VAL A 270 2.62 8.70 8.90
N LEU A 271 2.15 9.88 9.36
CA LEU A 271 2.08 11.07 8.52
C LEU A 271 3.47 11.54 8.09
N LYS A 272 4.41 11.66 9.02
CA LYS A 272 5.80 12.05 8.71
C LYS A 272 6.47 11.03 7.80
N ALA A 273 6.32 9.73 8.08
CA ALA A 273 6.93 8.68 7.28
C ALA A 273 6.40 8.66 5.84
N ARG A 274 5.12 8.93 5.61
CA ARG A 274 4.54 9.03 4.26
C ARG A 274 4.97 10.26 3.49
N LEU A 275 5.34 11.34 4.17
CA LEU A 275 5.97 12.51 3.55
C LEU A 275 7.45 12.25 3.23
N HIS A 276 8.10 11.33 3.94
CA HIS A 276 9.47 10.91 3.65
C HIS A 276 9.49 10.07 2.35
N GLN A 277 10.28 10.53 1.38
CA GLN A 277 10.39 9.94 0.04
C GLN A 277 11.77 9.32 -0.15
N PRO A 278 12.02 8.12 0.42
CA PRO A 278 13.29 7.44 0.21
C PRO A 278 13.43 6.97 -1.24
N SER A 279 14.67 6.90 -1.71
CA SER A 279 15.01 6.47 -3.07
C SER A 279 15.97 5.27 -3.05
N LEU A 280 16.20 4.72 -4.24
CA LEU A 280 17.19 3.68 -4.49
C LEU A 280 18.25 4.24 -5.43
N ASP A 281 19.51 4.05 -5.06
CA ASP A 281 20.64 4.24 -5.95
C ASP A 281 20.96 2.91 -6.68
N GLU A 282 21.96 2.95 -7.56
CA GLU A 282 22.38 1.78 -8.33
C GLU A 282 22.81 0.60 -7.44
N GLU A 283 23.38 0.87 -6.27
CA GLU A 283 23.79 -0.18 -5.34
C GLU A 283 22.58 -0.78 -4.62
N GLY A 284 21.64 0.06 -4.19
CA GLY A 284 20.33 -0.36 -3.70
C GLY A 284 19.62 -1.29 -4.69
N GLU A 285 19.58 -0.93 -5.98
CA GLU A 285 18.99 -1.75 -7.03
C GLU A 285 19.68 -3.13 -7.16
N LYS A 286 21.01 -3.19 -7.11
CA LYS A 286 21.73 -4.48 -7.13
C LYS A 286 21.41 -5.34 -5.91
N VAL A 287 21.25 -4.72 -4.73
CA VAL A 287 20.86 -5.42 -3.50
C VAL A 287 19.43 -5.98 -3.63
N ILE A 288 18.50 -5.21 -4.18
CA ILE A 288 17.11 -5.66 -4.40
C ILE A 288 17.05 -6.88 -5.33
N LYS A 289 17.78 -6.86 -6.44
CA LYS A 289 17.83 -7.98 -7.38
C LYS A 289 18.34 -9.26 -6.70
N LYS A 290 19.48 -9.15 -6.00
CA LYS A 290 20.06 -10.27 -5.25
C LYS A 290 19.10 -10.82 -4.19
N LEU A 291 18.43 -9.93 -3.44
CA LEU A 291 17.46 -10.33 -2.42
C LEU A 291 16.23 -11.01 -3.00
N THR A 292 15.76 -10.55 -4.16
CA THR A 292 14.61 -11.16 -4.85
C THR A 292 14.91 -12.61 -5.23
N VAL A 293 16.07 -12.84 -5.84
CA VAL A 293 16.54 -14.20 -6.17
C VAL A 293 16.69 -15.03 -4.91
N GLU A 294 17.36 -14.52 -3.87
CA GLU A 294 17.57 -15.24 -2.61
C GLU A 294 16.26 -15.67 -1.93
N ILE A 295 15.27 -14.77 -1.87
CA ILE A 295 13.96 -15.07 -1.27
C ILE A 295 13.24 -16.14 -2.08
N ASN A 296 13.21 -16.01 -3.40
CA ASN A 296 12.50 -16.94 -4.27
C ASN A 296 13.16 -18.33 -4.28
N ASP A 297 14.49 -18.40 -4.36
CA ASP A 297 15.24 -19.66 -4.32
C ASP A 297 15.05 -20.42 -3.01
N LYS A 298 15.00 -19.68 -1.90
CA LYS A 298 14.99 -20.29 -0.56
C LYS A 298 13.59 -20.56 -0.01
N TYR A 299 12.61 -19.72 -0.35
CA TYR A 299 11.28 -19.71 0.27
C TYR A 299 10.14 -19.69 -0.75
N GLY A 300 10.44 -19.55 -2.05
CA GLY A 300 9.43 -19.29 -3.08
C GLY A 300 8.36 -20.38 -3.20
N SER A 301 8.71 -21.65 -2.94
CA SER A 301 7.73 -22.75 -2.99
C SER A 301 6.67 -22.63 -1.90
N GLU A 302 7.09 -22.50 -0.65
CA GLU A 302 6.18 -22.43 0.50
C GLU A 302 5.41 -21.12 0.56
N LEU A 303 5.99 -20.02 0.05
CA LEU A 303 5.28 -18.76 -0.11
C LEU A 303 4.21 -18.85 -1.20
N ALA A 304 4.49 -19.56 -2.30
CA ALA A 304 3.52 -19.79 -3.37
C ALA A 304 2.31 -20.59 -2.88
N ASP A 305 2.47 -21.52 -1.93
CA ASP A 305 1.35 -22.22 -1.28
C ASP A 305 0.38 -21.23 -0.62
N MET A 306 0.91 -20.19 0.00
CA MET A 306 0.13 -19.13 0.65
C MET A 306 -0.31 -18.03 -0.32
N ASP A 307 -0.10 -18.19 -1.63
CA ASP A 307 -0.33 -17.17 -2.66
C ASP A 307 0.40 -15.85 -2.33
N ILE A 308 1.68 -15.96 -1.96
CA ILE A 308 2.63 -14.86 -1.78
C ILE A 308 3.74 -15.04 -2.80
N PHE A 309 4.03 -13.98 -3.56
CA PHE A 309 5.02 -14.01 -4.61
C PHE A 309 5.78 -12.70 -4.59
N PHE A 310 7.11 -12.76 -4.51
CA PHE A 310 7.96 -11.59 -4.49
C PHE A 310 8.59 -11.37 -5.86
N GLY A 311 8.10 -10.36 -6.59
CA GLY A 311 8.86 -9.77 -7.68
C GLY A 311 9.83 -8.69 -7.17
N GLU A 312 10.74 -8.23 -8.05
CA GLU A 312 11.65 -7.14 -7.71
C GLU A 312 10.90 -5.89 -7.21
N GLY A 313 9.77 -5.56 -7.85
CA GLY A 313 8.94 -4.42 -7.45
C GLY A 313 8.37 -4.55 -6.03
N ASP A 314 8.06 -5.77 -5.58
CA ASP A 314 7.52 -6.04 -4.24
C ASP A 314 8.60 -5.92 -3.17
N VAL A 315 9.78 -6.47 -3.46
CA VAL A 315 10.97 -6.33 -2.60
C VAL A 315 11.38 -4.86 -2.52
N ARG A 316 11.33 -4.15 -3.65
CA ARG A 316 11.64 -2.72 -3.75
C ARG A 316 10.69 -1.86 -2.91
N ARG A 317 9.38 -2.08 -3.02
CA ARG A 317 8.38 -1.38 -2.17
C ARG A 317 8.64 -1.62 -0.70
N THR A 318 8.90 -2.87 -0.33
CA THR A 318 9.16 -3.25 1.05
C THR A 318 10.43 -2.58 1.57
N ALA A 319 11.50 -2.55 0.77
CA ALA A 319 12.74 -1.87 1.12
C ALA A 319 12.56 -0.36 1.32
N LEU A 320 11.79 0.31 0.47
CA LEU A 320 11.47 1.72 0.63
C LEU A 320 10.56 1.98 1.85
N SER A 321 9.65 1.06 2.17
CA SER A 321 8.85 1.10 3.40
C SER A 321 9.72 0.88 4.65
N MET A 322 10.72 -0.02 4.60
CA MET A 322 11.73 -0.14 5.67
C MET A 322 12.56 1.15 5.81
N CYS A 323 12.87 1.85 4.72
CA CYS A 323 13.51 3.16 4.78
C CYS A 323 12.62 4.23 5.42
N ARG A 324 11.30 4.19 5.20
CA ARG A 324 10.32 5.03 5.92
C ARG A 324 10.27 4.69 7.40
N LEU A 325 10.32 3.39 7.73
CA LEU A 325 10.34 2.92 9.11
C LEU A 325 11.60 3.41 9.84
N ASP A 326 12.77 3.39 9.19
CA ASP A 326 14.03 3.86 9.79
C ASP A 326 14.31 5.38 9.58
N PHE A 327 13.46 6.10 8.85
CA PHE A 327 13.72 7.47 8.37
C PHE A 327 15.08 7.65 7.69
N THR A 328 15.46 6.70 6.82
CA THR A 328 16.66 6.79 5.98
C THR A 328 16.30 7.16 4.55
N SER A 329 17.05 8.07 3.93
CA SER A 329 16.73 8.57 2.57
C SER A 329 17.08 7.60 1.45
N HIS A 330 18.03 6.67 1.67
CA HIS A 330 18.48 5.73 0.64
C HIS A 330 18.50 4.32 1.18
N PHE A 331 18.06 3.36 0.36
CA PHE A 331 18.24 1.95 0.62
C PHE A 331 19.56 1.47 0.01
N GLN A 332 20.51 1.07 0.85
CA GLN A 332 21.86 0.68 0.41
C GLN A 332 22.36 -0.64 0.99
N SER A 333 21.60 -1.29 1.88
CA SER A 333 22.09 -2.46 2.61
C SER A 333 21.03 -3.50 2.89
N ARG A 334 21.42 -4.77 2.69
CA ARG A 334 20.66 -5.96 3.08
C ARG A 334 20.31 -5.97 4.57
N ASP A 335 21.11 -5.31 5.40
CA ASP A 335 20.88 -5.29 6.85
C ASP A 335 19.54 -4.65 7.22
N LYS A 336 19.08 -3.68 6.42
CA LYS A 336 17.75 -3.08 6.57
C LYS A 336 16.62 -4.07 6.31
N MET A 337 16.85 -5.14 5.54
CA MET A 337 15.86 -6.17 5.24
C MET A 337 15.91 -7.36 6.21
N LYS A 338 16.83 -7.39 7.19
CA LYS A 338 16.99 -8.53 8.11
C LYS A 338 15.69 -8.90 8.83
N LYS A 339 15.01 -7.91 9.43
CA LYS A 339 13.72 -8.13 10.14
C LYS A 339 12.64 -8.64 9.18
N PHE A 340 12.58 -8.12 7.96
CA PHE A 340 11.63 -8.58 6.94
C PHE A 340 11.91 -10.02 6.49
N ILE A 341 13.18 -10.39 6.25
CA ILE A 341 13.57 -11.76 5.90
C ILE A 341 13.20 -12.73 7.04
N GLN A 342 13.30 -12.29 8.29
CA GLN A 342 12.86 -13.09 9.44
C GLN A 342 11.34 -13.29 9.45
N LEU A 343 10.55 -12.25 9.15
CA LEU A 343 9.10 -12.36 8.94
C LEU A 343 8.76 -13.34 7.82
N ILE A 344 9.50 -13.33 6.70
CA ILE A 344 9.33 -14.31 5.61
C ILE A 344 9.61 -15.74 6.09
N LYS A 345 10.71 -15.94 6.81
CA LYS A 345 11.05 -17.27 7.37
C LYS A 345 9.93 -17.79 8.27
N MET A 346 9.39 -16.93 9.14
CA MET A 346 8.26 -17.28 10.00
C MET A 346 6.97 -17.58 9.24
N THR A 347 6.73 -16.85 8.14
CA THR A 347 5.59 -17.12 7.25
C THR A 347 5.69 -18.50 6.62
N VAL A 348 6.89 -18.93 6.22
CA VAL A 348 7.14 -20.28 5.71
C VAL A 348 6.93 -21.34 6.79
N GLU A 349 7.42 -21.11 8.01
CA GLU A 349 7.21 -22.01 9.16
C GLU A 349 5.71 -22.16 9.45
N PHE A 350 4.97 -21.05 9.46
CA PHE A 350 3.51 -21.02 9.58
C PHE A 350 2.82 -21.82 8.47
N SER A 351 3.23 -21.65 7.20
CA SER A 351 2.70 -22.40 6.06
C SER A 351 2.77 -23.91 6.30
N ARG A 352 3.94 -24.39 6.75
CA ARG A 352 4.20 -25.80 7.05
C ARG A 352 3.34 -26.31 8.22
N GLU A 353 3.16 -25.50 9.27
CA GLU A 353 2.26 -25.82 10.38
C GLU A 353 0.81 -25.99 9.90
N VAL A 354 0.34 -25.10 9.02
CA VAL A 354 -1.02 -25.17 8.45
C VAL A 354 -1.17 -26.41 7.56
N HIS A 355 -0.15 -26.75 6.75
CA HIS A 355 -0.15 -27.96 5.92
C HIS A 355 -0.27 -29.22 6.78
N GLU A 356 0.56 -29.38 7.81
CA GLU A 356 0.51 -30.55 8.69
C GLU A 356 -0.82 -30.61 9.48
N ALA A 357 -1.32 -29.49 9.98
CA ALA A 357 -2.61 -29.44 10.69
C ALA A 357 -3.81 -29.83 9.81
N ARG A 358 -3.69 -29.69 8.48
CA ARG A 358 -4.78 -29.95 7.52
C ARG A 358 -4.65 -31.22 6.72
N LYS A 359 -3.53 -31.92 6.85
CA LYS A 359 -3.19 -33.14 6.10
C LYS A 359 -4.28 -34.21 6.18
N ASP A 360 -5.00 -34.29 7.29
CA ASP A 360 -6.08 -35.27 7.51
C ASP A 360 -7.50 -34.70 7.30
N SER A 361 -7.63 -33.45 6.86
CA SER A 361 -8.94 -32.81 6.65
C SER A 361 -9.46 -33.07 5.22
N GLU A 362 -10.72 -33.50 5.09
CA GLU A 362 -11.36 -33.82 3.79
C GLU A 362 -11.34 -32.67 2.76
N GLY A 363 -11.16 -31.42 3.21
CA GLY A 363 -11.09 -30.23 2.36
C GLY A 363 -9.71 -29.93 1.79
N TYR A 364 -8.63 -30.42 2.44
CA TYR A 364 -7.25 -30.11 2.05
C TYR A 364 -6.86 -30.71 0.69
N TYR A 365 -7.37 -31.90 0.38
CA TYR A 365 -7.12 -32.56 -0.92
C TYR A 365 -8.04 -32.08 -2.05
N ARG A 366 -9.02 -31.21 -1.80
CA ARG A 366 -9.94 -30.73 -2.85
C ARG A 366 -9.35 -29.61 -3.70
N ASP A 367 -8.34 -28.90 -3.21
CA ASP A 367 -7.63 -27.89 -4.00
C ASP A 367 -6.41 -28.53 -4.69
N ALA A 368 -6.59 -28.95 -5.94
CA ALA A 368 -5.53 -29.58 -6.74
C ALA A 368 -4.26 -28.72 -6.84
N SER A 369 -4.41 -27.39 -6.68
CA SER A 369 -3.30 -26.45 -6.78
C SER A 369 -2.27 -26.60 -5.66
N ILE A 370 -2.65 -27.15 -4.50
CA ILE A 370 -1.73 -27.41 -3.37
C ILE A 370 -0.58 -28.33 -3.80
N HIS A 371 -0.86 -29.31 -4.65
CA HIS A 371 0.13 -30.30 -5.12
C HIS A 371 0.93 -29.83 -6.33
N TRP A 372 0.62 -28.66 -6.89
CA TRP A 372 1.40 -28.16 -8.01
C TRP A 372 2.80 -27.74 -7.57
N PRO A 373 3.80 -27.94 -8.42
CA PRO A 373 5.12 -27.37 -8.19
C PRO A 373 5.05 -25.84 -8.21
N SER A 374 5.99 -25.19 -7.51
CA SER A 374 6.05 -23.73 -7.36
C SER A 374 5.95 -22.98 -8.70
N TYR A 375 6.69 -23.43 -9.71
CA TYR A 375 6.66 -22.80 -11.05
C TYR A 375 5.26 -22.82 -11.69
N ALA A 376 4.47 -23.87 -11.48
CA ALA A 376 3.11 -23.94 -12.01
C ALA A 376 2.14 -23.02 -11.25
N LYS A 377 2.32 -22.88 -9.93
CA LYS A 377 1.56 -21.90 -9.11
C LYS A 377 1.85 -20.47 -9.54
N ILE A 378 3.14 -20.14 -9.74
CA ILE A 378 3.61 -18.84 -10.22
C ILE A 378 2.99 -18.50 -11.58
N VAL A 379 3.08 -19.43 -12.54
CA VAL A 379 2.55 -19.25 -13.91
C VAL A 379 1.03 -19.12 -13.88
N PHE A 380 0.32 -19.98 -13.15
CA PHE A 380 -1.13 -19.91 -13.05
C PHE A 380 -1.60 -18.59 -12.46
N LYS A 381 -0.92 -18.10 -11.41
CA LYS A 381 -1.22 -16.78 -10.86
C LYS A 381 -1.01 -15.70 -11.90
N GLN A 382 0.13 -15.67 -12.60
CA GLN A 382 0.40 -14.63 -13.59
C GLN A 382 -0.64 -14.61 -14.72
N ILE A 383 -1.10 -15.78 -15.18
CA ILE A 383 -2.20 -15.92 -16.14
C ILE A 383 -3.49 -15.30 -15.58
N ASN A 384 -3.84 -15.63 -14.33
CA ASN A 384 -5.01 -15.08 -13.66
C ASN A 384 -4.90 -13.56 -13.44
N ASP A 385 -3.71 -13.07 -13.12
CA ASP A 385 -3.44 -11.66 -12.91
C ASP A 385 -3.63 -10.91 -14.22
N ILE A 386 -3.01 -11.35 -15.33
CA ILE A 386 -3.20 -10.74 -16.67
C ILE A 386 -4.68 -10.79 -17.07
N PHE A 387 -5.33 -11.94 -16.94
CA PHE A 387 -6.74 -12.10 -17.30
C PHE A 387 -7.67 -11.20 -16.47
N SER A 388 -7.48 -11.16 -15.14
CA SER A 388 -8.27 -10.29 -14.25
C SER A 388 -7.99 -8.83 -14.52
N ASN A 389 -6.79 -8.51 -15.01
CA ASN A 389 -6.34 -7.16 -15.20
C ASN A 389 -6.72 -6.54 -16.54
N GLU A 390 -6.74 -7.34 -17.59
CA GLU A 390 -6.90 -6.90 -18.98
C GLU A 390 -8.14 -7.50 -19.64
N LEU A 391 -8.83 -8.42 -18.96
CA LEU A 391 -10.01 -9.14 -19.46
C LEU A 391 -9.77 -9.86 -20.80
N ARG A 392 -8.51 -10.23 -21.07
CA ARG A 392 -8.06 -10.97 -22.25
C ARG A 392 -7.12 -12.10 -21.85
N GLY A 393 -6.91 -13.04 -22.77
CA GLY A 393 -5.85 -14.03 -22.60
C GLY A 393 -4.45 -13.44 -22.81
N THR A 394 -3.47 -14.22 -22.38
CA THR A 394 -2.04 -13.91 -22.51
C THR A 394 -1.40 -14.84 -23.53
N ASN A 395 -0.21 -14.51 -24.03
CA ASN A 395 0.62 -15.44 -24.79
C ASN A 395 1.91 -15.79 -24.04
N LEU A 396 2.73 -16.70 -24.60
CA LEU A 396 3.98 -17.13 -23.99
C LEU A 396 5.00 -16.00 -23.83
N GLU A 397 5.10 -15.11 -24.82
CA GLU A 397 6.03 -13.97 -24.81
C GLU A 397 5.69 -12.99 -23.69
N GLU A 398 4.40 -12.65 -23.55
CA GLU A 398 3.88 -11.81 -22.45
C GLU A 398 4.11 -12.46 -21.08
N LEU A 399 3.98 -13.79 -21.00
CA LEU A 399 4.27 -14.52 -19.75
C LEU A 399 5.76 -14.52 -19.42
N LEU A 400 6.64 -14.68 -20.42
CA LEU A 400 8.08 -14.60 -20.25
C LEU A 400 8.50 -13.22 -19.76
N GLU A 401 7.97 -12.16 -20.37
CA GLU A 401 8.22 -10.78 -19.96
C GLU A 401 7.69 -10.53 -18.54
N ALA A 402 6.45 -10.93 -18.27
CA ALA A 402 5.82 -10.68 -16.98
C ALA A 402 6.49 -11.46 -15.85
N LEU A 403 6.85 -12.72 -16.06
CA LEU A 403 7.48 -13.56 -15.04
C LEU A 403 8.95 -13.20 -14.84
N GLY A 404 9.66 -12.78 -15.89
CA GLY A 404 11.07 -12.45 -15.83
C GLY A 404 11.88 -13.61 -15.24
N GLU A 405 12.69 -13.34 -14.22
CA GLU A 405 13.54 -14.34 -13.56
C GLU A 405 12.77 -15.32 -12.64
N ARG A 406 11.45 -15.16 -12.48
CA ARG A 406 10.63 -15.99 -11.56
C ARG A 406 10.36 -17.41 -12.07
N ALA A 407 10.48 -17.64 -13.38
CA ALA A 407 10.36 -18.95 -14.00
C ALA A 407 11.08 -18.95 -15.34
N SER A 408 11.88 -19.98 -15.61
CA SER A 408 12.49 -20.18 -16.92
C SER A 408 11.44 -20.51 -17.98
N GLU A 409 11.74 -20.24 -19.25
CA GLU A 409 10.86 -20.60 -20.38
C GLU A 409 10.44 -22.08 -20.33
N LYS A 410 11.39 -22.97 -20.01
CA LYS A 410 11.14 -24.40 -19.86
C LYS A 410 10.14 -24.70 -18.74
N GLU A 411 10.23 -24.00 -17.61
CA GLU A 411 9.30 -24.14 -16.50
C GLU A 411 7.92 -23.57 -16.85
N ILE A 412 7.86 -22.47 -17.60
CA ILE A 412 6.60 -21.89 -18.07
C ILE A 412 5.88 -22.86 -18.99
N ILE A 413 6.57 -23.42 -19.99
CA ILE A 413 5.99 -24.42 -20.91
C ILE A 413 5.48 -25.63 -20.12
N LYS A 414 6.29 -26.17 -19.21
CA LYS A 414 5.91 -27.31 -18.36
C LYS A 414 4.71 -26.98 -17.46
N ALA A 415 4.62 -25.77 -16.94
CA ALA A 415 3.46 -25.31 -16.19
C ALA A 415 2.20 -25.26 -17.07
N LEU A 416 2.30 -24.70 -18.28
CA LEU A 416 1.16 -24.58 -19.20
C LEU A 416 0.60 -25.96 -19.57
N GLU A 417 1.45 -26.95 -19.79
CA GLU A 417 1.03 -28.34 -20.01
C GLU A 417 0.27 -28.90 -18.80
N LEU A 418 0.86 -28.80 -17.59
CA LEU A 418 0.24 -29.25 -16.34
C LEU A 418 -1.11 -28.56 -16.06
N LEU A 419 -1.17 -27.24 -16.26
CA LEU A 419 -2.37 -26.43 -16.02
C LEU A 419 -3.48 -26.74 -17.02
N LYS A 420 -3.13 -27.08 -18.26
CA LYS A 420 -4.09 -27.55 -19.26
C LYS A 420 -4.58 -28.95 -18.92
N GLU A 421 -3.71 -29.88 -18.56
CA GLU A 421 -4.08 -31.24 -18.18
C GLU A 421 -5.01 -31.27 -16.96
N SER A 422 -4.80 -30.33 -16.03
CA SER A 422 -5.68 -30.15 -14.87
C SER A 422 -6.95 -29.33 -15.16
N GLY A 423 -7.18 -28.91 -16.40
CA GLY A 423 -8.38 -28.19 -16.84
C GLY A 423 -8.52 -26.79 -16.25
N GLN A 424 -7.41 -26.15 -15.86
CA GLN A 424 -7.41 -24.84 -15.21
C GLN A 424 -7.18 -23.69 -16.18
N ILE A 425 -6.62 -24.00 -17.34
CA ILE A 425 -6.44 -23.05 -18.43
C ILE A 425 -6.92 -23.65 -19.75
N TYR A 426 -7.42 -22.78 -20.62
CA TYR A 426 -7.59 -23.05 -22.04
C TYR A 426 -6.45 -22.37 -22.80
N TYR A 427 -5.85 -23.07 -23.77
CA TYR A 427 -4.99 -22.43 -24.77
C TYR A 427 -5.23 -23.02 -26.17
N ALA A 428 -5.41 -22.14 -27.16
CA ALA A 428 -5.51 -22.51 -28.57
C ALA A 428 -4.12 -22.86 -29.15
N LYS A 429 -4.08 -23.71 -30.18
CA LYS A 429 -2.83 -24.22 -30.80
C LYS A 429 -1.92 -23.04 -31.20
N GLY A 430 -0.71 -22.98 -30.63
CA GLY A 430 0.26 -21.89 -30.85
C GLY A 430 0.57 -21.04 -29.61
N ALA A 431 -0.11 -21.24 -28.48
CA ALA A 431 0.06 -20.44 -27.25
C ALA A 431 -0.27 -18.94 -27.41
N GLU A 432 -1.09 -18.59 -28.40
CA GLU A 432 -1.46 -17.20 -28.72
C GLU A 432 -2.61 -16.65 -27.88
N ASP A 433 -3.36 -17.51 -27.15
CA ASP A 433 -4.47 -17.10 -26.30
C ASP A 433 -4.67 -18.07 -25.12
N ILE A 434 -3.89 -17.86 -24.06
CA ILE A 434 -3.91 -18.61 -22.80
C ILE A 434 -4.85 -17.91 -21.82
N ARG A 435 -5.88 -18.62 -21.33
CA ARG A 435 -6.88 -18.07 -20.41
C ARG A 435 -7.17 -19.03 -19.27
N PRO A 436 -7.45 -18.54 -18.05
CA PRO A 436 -8.03 -19.39 -17.01
C PRO A 436 -9.40 -19.92 -17.46
N THR A 437 -9.71 -21.17 -17.10
CA THR A 437 -10.99 -21.84 -17.41
C THR A 437 -12.14 -21.33 -16.55
#